data_AF-A0A4Q2XME0-F1
#
_entry.id   AF-A0A4Q2XME0-F1
#
_cell.length_a   1.000
_cell.length_b   1.000
_cell.length_c   1.000
_cell.angle_alpha   90.00
_cell.angle_beta   90.00
_cell.angle_gamma   90.00
#
_symmetry.space_group_name_H-M   'P 1'
#
loop_
_entity.id
_entity.type
_entity.pdbx_description
1 polymer ?
#
loop_
_entity_poly.entity_id
_entity_poly.type
_entity_poly.pdbx_seq_one_letter_code
_entity_poly.pdbx_strand_id
1 'polypeptide(L)'
;MRSRRQFIGEASCAAVGSTSVISTLLNLTMANHAAAQGGMGDQRKALVCVFLSGGCDTFNFLIPRDSTRHAEYVASRSGLAIPLNGANPAKNLIPLNFDGGGGRQYGIHPSCPKLAEMFNGTGSFVGKKRVSFLANVGTLIEPIPNKQAYLNNAIAIPKALFSHRDQIEQWQTSVPQGMSVLSGWGGRAADVIHSTLNTEQTGGFYMPMNFSLAGNSAFQ
;
A
#
# COMPACT_ATOMS: atom_id res chain seq x y z
N MET A 1 -39.14 -17.15 19.60
CA MET A 1 -38.94 -16.56 18.26
C MET A 1 -38.24 -15.22 18.43
N ARG A 2 -37.07 -15.02 17.80
CA ARG A 2 -36.38 -13.71 17.83
C ARG A 2 -37.09 -12.72 16.91
N SER A 3 -37.21 -11.46 17.33
CA SER A 3 -37.84 -10.42 16.49
C SER A 3 -36.92 -10.03 15.33
N ARG A 4 -37.49 -9.61 14.19
CA ARG A 4 -36.71 -9.14 13.02
C ARG A 4 -35.70 -8.03 13.37
N ARG A 5 -36.02 -7.18 14.36
CA ARG A 5 -35.12 -6.12 14.84
C ARG A 5 -33.95 -6.66 15.65
N GLN A 6 -34.14 -7.71 16.45
CA GLN A 6 -33.05 -8.38 17.16
C GLN A 6 -32.12 -9.13 16.20
N PHE A 7 -32.66 -9.78 15.17
CA PHE A 7 -31.85 -10.45 14.13
C PHE A 7 -30.97 -9.46 13.35
N ILE A 8 -31.51 -8.30 12.96
CA ILE A 8 -30.72 -7.26 12.27
C ILE A 8 -29.67 -6.64 13.22
N GLY A 9 -30.00 -6.47 14.51
CA GLY A 9 -29.05 -6.01 15.52
C GLY A 9 -27.87 -6.98 15.73
N GLU A 10 -28.15 -8.28 15.86
CA GLU A 10 -27.12 -9.31 16.05
C GLU A 10 -26.28 -9.57 14.79
N ALA A 11 -26.89 -9.50 13.59
CA ALA A 11 -26.18 -9.63 12.32
C ALA A 11 -25.18 -8.47 12.09
N SER A 12 -25.50 -7.28 12.58
CA SER A 12 -24.61 -6.10 12.49
C SER A 12 -23.38 -6.23 13.38
N CYS A 13 -23.53 -6.78 14.60
CA CYS A 13 -22.41 -7.07 15.50
C CYS A 13 -21.56 -8.24 14.98
N ALA A 14 -22.18 -9.25 14.37
CA ALA A 14 -21.45 -10.32 13.69
C ALA A 14 -20.65 -9.82 12.48
N ALA A 15 -21.17 -8.88 11.69
CA ALA A 15 -20.49 -8.34 10.51
C ALA A 15 -19.21 -7.54 10.83
N VAL A 16 -19.17 -6.83 11.96
CA VAL A 16 -17.98 -6.09 12.42
C VAL A 16 -16.95 -7.04 13.06
N GLY A 17 -17.38 -8.12 13.71
CA GLY A 17 -16.48 -9.20 14.16
C GLY A 17 -15.99 -10.12 13.04
N SER A 18 -16.66 -10.12 11.89
CA SER A 18 -16.29 -10.93 10.72
C SER A 18 -15.13 -10.33 9.93
N THR A 19 -14.83 -9.04 10.07
CA THR A 19 -13.81 -8.39 9.24
C THR A 19 -12.40 -8.85 9.61
N SER A 20 -12.12 -9.01 10.90
CA SER A 20 -10.86 -9.58 11.39
C SER A 20 -10.74 -11.07 11.00
N VAL A 21 -11.83 -11.84 11.10
CA VAL A 21 -11.86 -13.23 10.65
C VAL A 21 -11.66 -13.32 9.14
N ILE A 22 -12.27 -12.45 8.35
CA ILE A 22 -12.10 -12.38 6.89
C ILE A 22 -10.69 -11.91 6.51
N SER A 23 -10.10 -10.94 7.20
CA SER A 23 -8.71 -10.53 6.99
C SER A 23 -7.72 -11.63 7.33
N THR A 24 -7.93 -12.35 8.43
CA THR A 24 -7.15 -13.55 8.77
C THR A 24 -7.40 -14.67 7.77
N LEU A 25 -8.64 -14.89 7.32
CA LEU A 25 -8.95 -15.85 6.26
C LEU A 25 -8.29 -15.45 4.95
N LEU A 26 -8.25 -14.16 4.59
CA LEU A 26 -7.61 -13.64 3.38
C LEU A 26 -6.09 -13.78 3.45
N ASN A 27 -5.50 -13.53 4.63
CA ASN A 27 -4.07 -13.76 4.86
C ASN A 27 -3.74 -15.26 4.83
N LEU A 28 -4.60 -16.11 5.40
CA LEU A 28 -4.44 -17.57 5.38
C LEU A 28 -4.74 -18.17 4.01
N THR A 29 -5.69 -17.64 3.24
CA THR A 29 -5.95 -18.06 1.86
C THR A 29 -4.86 -17.53 0.94
N MET A 30 -4.31 -16.33 1.16
CA MET A 30 -3.11 -15.87 0.45
C MET A 30 -1.89 -16.74 0.78
N ALA A 31 -1.67 -17.07 2.06
CA ALA A 31 -0.61 -17.97 2.48
C ALA A 31 -0.81 -19.39 1.90
N ASN A 32 -2.04 -19.90 1.92
CA ASN A 32 -2.40 -21.18 1.29
C ASN A 32 -2.31 -21.11 -0.24
N HIS A 33 -2.62 -19.99 -0.90
CA HIS A 33 -2.45 -19.84 -2.36
C HIS A 33 -0.97 -19.70 -2.74
N ALA A 34 -0.15 -19.08 -1.90
CA ALA A 34 1.30 -19.02 -2.06
C ALA A 34 1.94 -20.39 -1.82
N ALA A 35 1.46 -21.15 -0.84
CA ALA A 35 1.93 -22.51 -0.55
C ALA A 35 1.37 -23.58 -1.50
N ALA A 36 0.16 -23.39 -2.03
CA ALA A 36 -0.49 -24.29 -2.98
C ALA A 36 -0.23 -23.92 -4.45
N GLN A 37 0.54 -22.86 -4.72
CA GLN A 37 1.20 -22.74 -6.02
C GLN A 37 2.24 -23.85 -6.11
N GLY A 38 1.82 -25.02 -6.61
CA GLY A 38 2.74 -25.92 -7.30
C GLY A 38 3.60 -25.04 -8.21
N GLY A 39 4.93 -25.14 -8.04
CA GLY A 39 5.89 -24.17 -8.55
C GLY A 39 5.48 -23.72 -9.95
N MET A 40 5.31 -22.40 -10.12
CA MET A 40 4.81 -21.82 -11.36
C MET A 40 5.57 -22.42 -12.54
N GLY A 41 4.95 -23.38 -13.25
CA GLY A 41 5.67 -24.19 -14.26
C GLY A 41 6.43 -23.30 -15.23
N ASP A 42 7.70 -23.63 -15.48
CA ASP A 42 8.69 -22.92 -16.33
C ASP A 42 8.79 -21.38 -16.19
N GLN A 43 8.07 -20.74 -15.26
CA GLN A 43 7.96 -19.29 -15.15
C GLN A 43 8.51 -18.80 -13.82
N ARG A 44 9.69 -18.18 -13.87
CA ARG A 44 10.27 -17.47 -12.71
C ARG A 44 9.65 -16.08 -12.63
N LYS A 45 8.79 -15.85 -11.64
CA LYS A 45 8.26 -14.50 -11.32
C LYS A 45 9.05 -13.90 -10.17
N ALA A 46 9.38 -12.62 -10.29
CA ALA A 46 10.04 -11.84 -9.24
C ALA A 46 9.20 -10.61 -8.92
N LEU A 47 9.05 -10.32 -7.63
CA LEU A 47 8.48 -9.07 -7.14
C LEU A 47 9.63 -8.16 -6.70
N VAL A 48 9.67 -6.94 -7.25
CA VAL A 48 10.64 -5.92 -6.87
C VAL A 48 9.91 -4.83 -6.10
N CYS A 49 10.26 -4.64 -4.83
CA CYS A 49 9.78 -3.53 -4.02
C CYS A 49 10.82 -2.42 -3.98
N VAL A 50 10.45 -1.22 -4.43
CA VAL A 50 11.32 -0.04 -4.38
C VAL A 50 10.82 0.89 -3.29
N PHE A 51 11.61 1.04 -2.23
CA PHE A 51 11.31 1.96 -1.13
C PHE A 51 12.16 3.23 -1.27
N LEU A 52 11.51 4.39 -1.45
CA LEU A 52 12.20 5.64 -1.76
C LEU A 52 12.69 6.42 -0.53
N SER A 53 12.42 5.94 0.69
CA SER A 53 12.93 6.51 1.96
C SER A 53 12.84 8.04 2.09
N GLY A 54 11.73 8.65 1.64
CA GLY A 54 11.52 10.10 1.68
C GLY A 54 11.97 10.87 0.42
N GLY A 55 12.61 10.21 -0.55
CA GLY A 55 13.04 10.82 -1.82
C GLY A 55 11.93 11.09 -2.84
N CYS A 56 10.65 11.00 -2.44
CA CYS A 56 9.51 11.23 -3.31
C CYS A 56 8.50 12.17 -2.64
N ASP A 57 8.27 13.31 -3.27
CA ASP A 57 7.15 14.18 -2.95
C ASP A 57 5.88 13.63 -3.60
N THR A 58 5.19 12.75 -2.86
CA THR A 58 4.01 12.03 -3.37
C THR A 58 2.84 12.96 -3.68
N PHE A 59 2.76 14.13 -3.04
CA PHE A 59 1.76 15.16 -3.34
C PHE A 59 1.99 15.79 -4.71
N ASN A 60 3.24 15.90 -5.15
CA ASN A 60 3.57 16.34 -6.51
C ASN A 60 3.62 15.17 -7.53
N PHE A 61 3.43 13.93 -7.09
CA PHE A 61 3.48 12.76 -7.96
C PHE A 61 2.12 12.37 -8.54
N LEU A 62 1.09 12.24 -7.69
CA LEU A 62 -0.29 11.93 -8.07
C LEU A 62 -1.21 13.05 -7.59
N ILE A 63 -1.79 13.80 -8.53
CA ILE A 63 -2.44 15.09 -8.25
C ILE A 63 -3.90 15.06 -8.73
N PRO A 64 -4.87 15.51 -7.92
CA PRO A 64 -6.26 15.68 -8.37
C PRO A 64 -6.38 16.69 -9.52
N ARG A 65 -7.27 16.42 -10.49
CA ARG A 65 -7.47 17.28 -11.67
C ARG A 65 -8.80 18.01 -11.74
N ASP A 66 -9.75 17.62 -10.90
CA ASP A 66 -10.99 18.34 -10.71
C ASP A 66 -10.74 19.69 -10.04
N SER A 67 -11.51 20.70 -10.43
CA SER A 67 -11.32 22.10 -10.04
C SER A 67 -11.23 22.29 -8.53
N THR A 68 -12.14 21.67 -7.76
CA THR A 68 -12.19 21.83 -6.30
C THR A 68 -10.94 21.27 -5.62
N ARG A 69 -10.60 19.99 -5.85
CA ARG A 69 -9.45 19.37 -5.17
C ARG A 69 -8.11 19.87 -5.73
N HIS A 70 -8.05 20.26 -7.00
CA HIS A 70 -6.86 20.90 -7.55
C HIS A 70 -6.62 22.27 -6.92
N ALA A 71 -7.68 23.06 -6.66
CA ALA A 71 -7.54 24.33 -5.94
C ALA A 71 -7.03 24.13 -4.50
N GLU A 72 -7.50 23.10 -3.79
CA GLU A 72 -6.98 22.73 -2.46
C GLU A 72 -5.49 22.32 -2.52
N TYR A 73 -5.12 21.54 -3.54
CA TYR A 73 -3.72 21.20 -3.82
C TYR A 73 -2.89 22.46 -4.09
N VAL A 74 -3.35 23.39 -4.92
CA VAL A 74 -2.64 24.65 -5.20
C VAL A 74 -2.47 25.48 -3.93
N ALA A 75 -3.52 25.61 -3.12
CA ALA A 75 -3.45 26.36 -1.86
C ALA A 75 -2.44 25.75 -0.88
N SER A 76 -2.41 24.42 -0.76
CA SER A 76 -1.46 23.72 0.12
C SER A 76 -0.02 23.73 -0.38
N ARG A 77 0.21 23.79 -1.70
CA ARG A 77 1.53 23.69 -2.33
C ARG A 77 2.14 25.02 -2.75
N SER A 78 1.34 26.08 -2.84
CA SER A 78 1.77 27.42 -3.20
C SER A 78 2.66 27.41 -4.46
N GLY A 79 3.90 27.89 -4.39
CA GLY A 79 4.82 27.97 -5.55
C GLY A 79 5.31 26.63 -6.09
N LEU A 80 5.05 25.51 -5.40
CA LEU A 80 5.42 24.16 -5.86
C LEU A 80 4.29 23.43 -6.58
N ALA A 81 3.13 24.08 -6.73
CA ALA A 81 1.96 23.48 -7.37
C ALA A 81 2.18 23.29 -8.87
N ILE A 82 1.81 22.12 -9.38
CA ILE A 82 1.84 21.82 -10.82
C ILE A 82 0.55 22.34 -11.46
N PRO A 83 0.64 23.19 -12.50
CA PRO A 83 -0.53 23.75 -13.16
C PRO A 83 -1.26 22.69 -14.01
N LEU A 84 -2.58 22.82 -14.12
CA LEU A 84 -3.38 22.06 -15.09
C LEU A 84 -3.11 22.55 -16.51
N ASN A 85 -3.17 23.87 -16.72
CA ASN A 85 -3.04 24.53 -18.02
C ASN A 85 -2.20 25.81 -17.87
N GLY A 86 -0.89 25.66 -17.68
CA GLY A 86 0.07 26.76 -17.68
C GLY A 86 0.59 27.11 -19.08
N ALA A 87 1.29 28.25 -19.18
CA ALA A 87 1.87 28.75 -20.42
C ALA A 87 2.93 27.83 -21.05
N ASN A 88 3.57 26.97 -20.24
CA ASN A 88 4.48 25.95 -20.73
C ASN A 88 3.82 24.55 -20.62
N PRO A 89 3.33 23.98 -21.74
CA PRO A 89 2.69 22.67 -21.76
C PRO A 89 3.55 21.53 -21.18
N ALA A 90 4.87 21.60 -21.31
CA ALA A 90 5.77 20.58 -20.79
C ALA A 90 5.87 20.57 -19.26
N LYS A 91 5.37 21.62 -18.59
CA LYS A 91 5.25 21.69 -17.13
C LYS A 91 3.83 21.43 -16.63
N ASN A 92 2.89 21.18 -17.53
CA ASN A 92 1.51 20.92 -17.17
C ASN A 92 1.34 19.47 -16.73
N LEU A 93 0.44 19.28 -15.77
CA LEU A 93 0.09 17.97 -15.23
C LEU A 93 -0.36 17.00 -16.33
N ILE A 94 0.16 15.77 -16.33
CA ILE A 94 -0.20 14.76 -17.32
C ILE A 94 -1.50 14.06 -16.90
N PRO A 95 -2.56 14.06 -17.71
CA PRO A 95 -3.83 13.39 -17.40
C PRO A 95 -3.68 11.86 -17.28
N LEU A 96 -4.35 11.28 -16.28
CA LEU A 96 -4.61 9.85 -16.20
C LEU A 96 -6.06 9.55 -16.61
N ASN A 97 -6.24 8.49 -17.42
CA ASN A 97 -7.52 7.95 -17.83
C ASN A 97 -8.09 7.03 -16.74
N PHE A 98 -8.43 7.64 -15.61
CA PHE A 98 -9.03 6.98 -14.46
C PHE A 98 -10.55 7.19 -14.45
N ASP A 99 -11.29 6.10 -14.35
CA ASP A 99 -12.76 6.04 -14.39
C ASP A 99 -13.36 5.36 -13.14
N GLY A 100 -12.62 5.31 -12.02
CA GLY A 100 -12.97 4.54 -10.82
C GLY A 100 -14.18 5.05 -10.00
N GLY A 101 -15.16 5.67 -10.65
CA GLY A 101 -16.42 6.11 -10.06
C GLY A 101 -16.34 7.48 -9.36
N GLY A 102 -17.47 8.18 -9.31
CA GLY A 102 -17.62 9.41 -8.54
C GLY A 102 -16.96 10.67 -9.13
N GLY A 103 -16.66 10.67 -10.44
CA GLY A 103 -16.16 11.86 -11.15
C GLY A 103 -14.74 12.31 -10.77
N ARG A 104 -14.00 11.49 -10.02
CA ARG A 104 -12.66 11.82 -9.55
C ARG A 104 -11.67 11.72 -10.69
N GLN A 105 -10.96 12.81 -10.96
CA GLN A 105 -9.93 12.85 -11.99
C GLN A 105 -8.55 13.04 -11.34
N TYR A 106 -7.54 12.39 -11.91
CA TYR A 106 -6.16 12.49 -11.46
C TYR A 106 -5.21 12.72 -12.64
N GLY A 107 -4.04 13.22 -12.32
CA GLY A 107 -2.90 13.32 -13.20
C GLY A 107 -1.60 13.07 -12.46
N ILE A 108 -0.51 13.00 -13.20
CA ILE A 108 0.83 12.78 -12.63
C ILE A 108 1.83 13.84 -13.07
N HIS A 109 2.93 13.92 -12.32
CA HIS A 109 4.03 14.85 -12.56
C HIS A 109 4.48 14.86 -14.05
N PRO A 110 4.77 16.03 -14.64
CA PRO A 110 5.19 16.16 -16.05
C PRO A 110 6.44 15.34 -16.41
N SER A 111 7.32 15.09 -15.44
CA SER A 111 8.51 14.25 -15.59
C SER A 111 8.23 12.74 -15.65
N CYS A 112 6.97 12.31 -15.54
CA CYS A 112 6.59 10.90 -15.48
C CYS A 112 5.78 10.41 -16.71
N PRO A 113 6.05 10.84 -17.96
CA PRO A 113 5.18 10.54 -19.11
C PRO A 113 5.06 9.04 -19.37
N LYS A 114 6.11 8.25 -19.08
CA LYS A 114 6.09 6.79 -19.24
C LYS A 114 5.22 6.08 -18.21
N LEU A 115 5.10 6.61 -17.00
CA LEU A 115 4.16 6.06 -16.03
C LEU A 115 2.71 6.38 -16.41
N ALA A 116 2.44 7.55 -16.98
CA ALA A 116 1.13 7.88 -17.54
C ALA A 116 0.79 6.94 -18.70
N GLU A 117 1.74 6.69 -19.61
CA GLU A 117 1.57 5.71 -20.69
C GLU A 117 1.26 4.32 -20.13
N MET A 118 1.99 3.84 -19.13
CA MET A 118 1.72 2.55 -18.52
C MET A 118 0.37 2.46 -17.80
N PHE A 119 -0.08 3.56 -17.19
CA PHE A 119 -1.40 3.63 -16.56
C PHE A 119 -2.52 3.66 -17.60
N ASN A 120 -2.36 4.47 -18.66
CA ASN A 120 -3.37 4.68 -19.70
C ASN A 120 -3.43 3.53 -20.71
N GLY A 121 -2.33 2.78 -20.87
CA GLY A 121 -2.14 1.74 -21.89
C GLY A 121 -0.91 2.01 -22.76
N THR A 122 -0.05 1.01 -22.97
CA THR A 122 1.25 1.18 -23.65
C THR A 122 1.23 0.87 -25.15
N GLY A 123 1.84 1.73 -25.97
CA GLY A 123 2.11 1.48 -27.40
C GLY A 123 0.88 1.09 -28.25
N SER A 124 1.07 0.21 -29.25
CA SER A 124 0.00 -0.29 -30.13
C SER A 124 -1.07 -1.13 -29.43
N PHE A 125 -0.90 -1.45 -28.14
CA PHE A 125 -1.84 -2.26 -27.36
C PHE A 125 -2.40 -1.44 -26.21
N VAL A 126 -3.27 -0.47 -26.56
CA VAL A 126 -3.94 0.47 -25.64
C VAL A 126 -4.68 -0.23 -24.48
N GLY A 127 -5.06 -1.51 -24.62
CA GLY A 127 -5.68 -2.30 -23.55
C GLY A 127 -4.73 -2.82 -22.46
N LYS A 128 -3.40 -2.74 -22.62
CA LYS A 128 -2.44 -3.28 -21.64
C LYS A 128 -1.98 -2.21 -20.65
N LYS A 129 -2.80 -1.96 -19.63
CA LYS A 129 -2.44 -1.16 -18.45
C LYS A 129 -1.48 -1.95 -17.56
N ARG A 130 -0.41 -1.31 -17.08
CA ARG A 130 0.68 -1.95 -16.31
C ARG A 130 1.02 -1.26 -15.00
N VAL A 131 0.37 -0.14 -14.70
CA VAL A 131 0.57 0.64 -13.47
C VAL A 131 -0.78 0.87 -12.81
N SER A 132 -0.81 0.74 -11.49
CA SER A 132 -1.91 1.15 -10.63
C SER A 132 -1.36 1.97 -9.48
N PHE A 133 -2.16 2.91 -8.97
CA PHE A 133 -1.80 3.75 -7.84
C PHE A 133 -2.67 3.40 -6.64
N LEU A 134 -2.04 3.22 -5.49
CA LEU A 134 -2.72 3.14 -4.19
C LEU A 134 -2.33 4.39 -3.41
N ALA A 135 -3.32 5.19 -3.02
CA ALA A 135 -3.14 6.44 -2.28
C ALA A 135 -3.79 6.35 -0.91
N ASN A 136 -3.45 7.27 -0.01
CA ASN A 136 -3.93 7.32 1.37
C ASN A 136 -3.63 6.05 2.18
N VAL A 137 -2.48 5.43 1.91
CA VAL A 137 -2.00 4.27 2.64
C VAL A 137 -1.06 4.76 3.75
N GLY A 138 -1.27 4.27 4.96
CA GLY A 138 -0.45 4.59 6.12
C GLY A 138 -0.54 3.48 7.16
N THR A 139 0.31 3.55 8.18
CA THR A 139 0.28 2.63 9.31
C THR A 139 -0.88 2.99 10.24
N LEU A 140 -1.58 1.97 10.74
CA LEU A 140 -2.67 2.11 11.70
C LEU A 140 -2.54 1.01 12.75
N ILE A 141 -2.82 1.34 14.01
CA ILE A 141 -3.00 0.33 15.06
C ILE A 141 -4.40 -0.28 14.93
N GLU A 142 -5.39 0.57 14.75
CA GLU A 142 -6.80 0.22 14.59
C GLU A 142 -7.50 1.27 13.71
N PRO A 143 -8.68 0.95 13.12
CA PRO A 143 -9.42 1.91 12.30
C PRO A 143 -9.83 3.16 13.09
N ILE A 144 -9.46 4.34 12.60
CA ILE A 144 -9.87 5.63 13.20
C ILE A 144 -11.24 6.03 12.64
N PRO A 145 -12.30 6.09 13.48
CA PRO A 145 -13.66 6.26 12.98
C PRO A 145 -13.96 7.67 12.48
N ASN A 146 -13.33 8.70 13.04
CA ASN A 146 -13.51 10.08 12.64
C ASN A 146 -12.37 10.99 13.18
N LYS A 147 -12.33 12.22 12.66
CA LYS A 147 -11.36 13.25 13.06
C LYS A 147 -11.44 13.60 14.54
N GLN A 148 -12.63 13.58 15.14
CA GLN A 148 -12.79 13.94 16.55
C GLN A 148 -12.16 12.89 17.48
N ALA A 149 -12.28 11.61 17.16
CA ALA A 149 -11.63 10.52 17.90
C ALA A 149 -10.10 10.68 17.89
N TYR A 150 -9.53 11.08 16.75
CA TYR A 150 -8.12 11.42 16.62
C TYR A 150 -7.75 12.64 17.49
N LEU A 151 -8.48 13.76 17.35
CA LEU A 151 -8.16 15.02 18.06
C LEU A 151 -8.30 14.89 19.59
N ASN A 152 -9.23 14.08 20.06
CA ASN A 152 -9.46 13.85 21.48
C ASN A 152 -8.55 12.77 22.09
N ASN A 153 -7.64 12.18 21.31
CA ASN A 153 -6.84 11.02 21.72
C ASN A 153 -7.68 9.87 22.29
N ALA A 154 -8.87 9.66 21.73
CA ALA A 154 -9.83 8.65 22.21
C ALA A 154 -9.57 7.25 21.62
N ILE A 155 -8.53 7.09 20.80
CA ILE A 155 -8.20 5.87 20.08
C ILE A 155 -6.68 5.70 19.97
N ALA A 156 -6.18 4.47 19.89
CA ALA A 156 -4.75 4.22 19.76
C ALA A 156 -4.27 4.65 18.37
N ILE A 157 -3.22 5.47 18.34
CA ILE A 157 -2.58 5.97 17.12
C ILE A 157 -1.13 5.47 17.04
N PRO A 158 -0.58 5.26 15.82
CA PRO A 158 0.82 4.91 15.68
C PRO A 158 1.73 5.87 16.44
N LYS A 159 2.80 5.33 17.02
CA LYS A 159 3.79 6.13 17.73
C LYS A 159 4.42 7.14 16.76
N ALA A 160 4.67 8.36 17.24
CA ALA A 160 5.41 9.38 16.49
C ALA A 160 4.86 9.60 15.07
N LEU A 161 3.52 9.75 14.95
CA LEU A 161 2.92 10.22 13.70
C LEU A 161 3.65 11.46 13.19
N PHE A 162 3.87 11.53 11.88
CA PHE A 162 4.64 12.57 11.17
C PHE A 162 6.17 12.48 11.31
N SER A 163 6.71 11.53 12.08
CA SER A 163 8.14 11.21 12.02
C SER A 163 8.43 10.25 10.87
N HIS A 164 9.15 10.74 9.86
CA HIS A 164 9.56 9.91 8.72
C HIS A 164 10.35 8.68 9.17
N ARG A 165 11.27 8.85 10.12
CA ARG A 165 12.12 7.77 10.61
C ARG A 165 11.30 6.68 11.30
N ASP A 166 10.43 7.08 12.23
CA ASP A 166 9.61 6.11 12.97
C ASP A 166 8.61 5.43 12.02
N GLN A 167 8.03 6.14 11.06
CA GLN A 167 7.13 5.52 10.09
C GLN A 167 7.85 4.54 9.14
N ILE A 168 9.09 4.82 8.74
CA ILE A 168 9.91 3.85 7.98
C ILE A 168 10.06 2.55 8.77
N GLU A 169 10.40 2.65 10.05
CA GLU A 169 10.54 1.49 10.93
C GLU A 169 9.22 0.71 11.06
N GLN A 170 8.11 1.41 11.24
CA GLN A 170 6.78 0.77 11.33
C GLN A 170 6.41 0.05 10.03
N TRP A 171 6.76 0.58 8.86
CA TRP A 171 6.55 -0.08 7.58
C TRP A 171 7.40 -1.35 7.40
N GLN A 172 8.61 -1.36 7.93
CA GLN A 172 9.54 -2.50 7.83
C GLN A 172 9.25 -3.58 8.87
N THR A 173 8.78 -3.19 10.06
CA THR A 173 8.45 -4.12 11.14
C THR A 173 6.99 -4.55 11.14
N SER A 174 6.09 -3.77 10.53
CA SER A 174 4.63 -3.88 10.70
C SER A 174 4.15 -3.74 12.15
N VAL A 175 4.86 -2.98 12.99
CA VAL A 175 4.52 -2.75 14.40
C VAL A 175 4.36 -1.24 14.68
N PRO A 176 3.17 -0.66 14.44
CA PRO A 176 2.92 0.78 14.58
C PRO A 176 2.95 1.32 16.02
N GLN A 177 2.88 0.45 17.03
CA GLN A 177 2.79 0.82 18.45
C GLN A 177 4.13 1.31 19.04
N GLY A 178 5.26 1.06 18.37
CA GLY A 178 6.60 1.33 18.91
C GLY A 178 7.15 0.16 19.76
N MET A 179 8.49 0.01 19.75
CA MET A 179 9.20 -1.25 19.97
C MET A 179 9.02 -1.98 21.31
N SER A 180 8.83 -3.30 21.17
CA SER A 180 9.56 -4.37 21.86
C SER A 180 9.91 -5.55 20.93
N VAL A 181 9.72 -5.42 19.61
CA VAL A 181 9.95 -6.46 18.59
C VAL A 181 11.06 -6.00 17.65
N LEU A 182 12.14 -6.77 17.56
CA LEU A 182 13.35 -6.45 16.79
C LEU A 182 13.38 -7.11 15.40
N SER A 183 12.31 -7.80 14.98
CA SER A 183 12.25 -8.48 13.68
C SER A 183 11.36 -7.75 12.68
N GLY A 184 11.79 -7.75 11.43
CA GLY A 184 10.99 -7.26 10.31
C GLY A 184 9.90 -8.23 9.90
N TRP A 185 8.87 -7.74 9.20
CA TRP A 185 7.84 -8.65 8.68
C TRP A 185 8.37 -9.55 7.56
N GLY A 186 9.42 -9.11 6.83
CA GLY A 186 10.07 -9.88 5.79
C GLY A 186 10.78 -11.13 6.33
N GLY A 187 11.46 -11.04 7.48
CA GLY A 187 12.03 -12.21 8.15
C GLY A 187 10.96 -13.14 8.69
N ARG A 188 9.92 -12.60 9.33
CA ARG A 188 8.79 -13.43 9.77
C ARG A 188 8.10 -14.16 8.61
N ALA A 189 7.95 -13.51 7.45
CA ALA A 189 7.42 -14.16 6.25
C ALA A 189 8.38 -15.23 5.72
N ALA A 190 9.68 -14.96 5.73
CA ALA A 190 10.70 -15.93 5.37
C ALA A 190 10.71 -17.17 6.27
N ASP A 191 10.52 -17.01 7.59
CA ASP A 191 10.42 -18.13 8.54
C ASP A 191 9.22 -19.04 8.21
N VAL A 192 8.06 -18.43 7.90
CA VAL A 192 6.86 -19.18 7.49
C VAL A 192 7.11 -19.95 6.19
N ILE A 193 7.68 -19.29 5.17
CA ILE A 193 8.00 -19.94 3.89
C ILE A 193 9.04 -21.04 4.09
N HIS A 194 10.05 -20.81 4.93
CA HIS A 194 11.08 -21.81 5.21
C HIS A 194 10.47 -23.07 5.81
N SER A 195 9.62 -22.92 6.82
CA SER A 195 8.99 -24.04 7.52
C SER A 195 8.02 -24.86 6.67
N THR A 196 7.58 -24.33 5.51
CA THR A 196 6.52 -24.94 4.68
C THR A 196 6.99 -25.38 3.31
N LEU A 197 7.87 -24.61 2.66
CA LEU A 197 8.23 -24.78 1.24
C LEU A 197 9.73 -25.01 1.01
N ASN A 198 10.59 -24.58 1.93
CA ASN A 198 12.04 -24.79 1.84
C ASN A 198 12.44 -26.04 2.64
N THR A 199 11.72 -27.15 2.43
CA THR A 199 11.91 -28.41 3.16
C THR A 199 12.83 -29.37 2.41
N GLU A 200 13.04 -29.17 1.11
CA GLU A 200 13.91 -30.02 0.29
C GLU A 200 15.36 -29.50 0.34
N GLN A 201 16.23 -30.34 0.89
CA GLN A 201 17.68 -30.08 0.91
C GLN A 201 18.30 -30.53 -0.41
N THR A 202 18.86 -29.60 -1.18
CA THR A 202 19.76 -29.99 -2.28
C THR A 202 21.17 -30.16 -1.70
N GLY A 203 21.66 -31.40 -1.61
CA GLY A 203 22.98 -31.69 -1.06
C GLY A 203 23.14 -31.39 0.44
N GLY A 204 22.07 -31.44 1.23
CA GLY A 204 22.10 -31.17 2.67
C GLY A 204 21.97 -29.70 3.08
N PHE A 205 21.76 -28.79 2.10
CA PHE A 205 21.64 -27.36 2.35
C PHE A 205 20.23 -26.85 2.02
N TYR A 206 19.72 -25.95 2.86
CA TYR A 206 18.51 -25.17 2.62
C TYR A 206 18.81 -23.94 1.76
N MET A 207 17.82 -23.48 0.99
CA MET A 207 17.95 -22.22 0.27
C MET A 207 17.98 -21.04 1.27
N PRO A 208 18.91 -20.08 1.14
CA PRO A 208 18.90 -18.89 1.98
C PRO A 208 17.65 -18.07 1.68
N MET A 209 16.84 -17.82 2.72
CA MET A 209 15.55 -17.15 2.55
C MET A 209 15.67 -15.64 2.36
N ASN A 210 16.66 -15.03 3.01
CA ASN A 210 16.90 -13.60 3.00
C ASN A 210 18.39 -13.32 2.81
N PHE A 211 18.70 -12.25 2.09
CA PHE A 211 20.05 -11.71 1.96
C PHE A 211 19.98 -10.19 1.95
N SER A 212 20.97 -9.53 2.55
CA SER A 212 21.10 -8.08 2.58
C SER A 212 22.52 -7.68 2.25
N LEU A 213 22.68 -6.78 1.29
CA LEU A 213 23.97 -6.17 0.95
C LEU A 213 24.38 -5.08 1.96
N ALA A 214 23.44 -4.59 2.77
CA ALA A 214 23.65 -3.50 3.72
C ALA A 214 23.85 -3.99 5.18
N GLY A 215 23.94 -5.31 5.39
CA GLY A 215 24.00 -5.91 6.73
C GLY A 215 22.61 -6.05 7.36
N ASN A 216 22.52 -5.87 8.69
CA ASN A 216 21.25 -6.01 9.42
C ASN A 216 20.21 -5.03 8.89
N SER A 217 19.05 -5.55 8.51
CA SER A 217 17.94 -4.78 7.95
C SER A 217 16.73 -4.91 8.86
N ALA A 218 16.10 -3.79 9.23
CA ALA A 218 14.87 -3.82 10.02
C ALA A 218 13.67 -4.43 9.27
N PHE A 219 13.80 -4.67 7.96
CA PHE A 219 12.83 -5.41 7.16
C PHE A 219 12.92 -6.93 7.32
N GLN A 220 14.10 -7.44 7.66
CA GLN A 220 14.34 -8.87 7.91
C GLN A 220 14.15 -9.11 9.41
#